data_AF-A0A7J4GLK5-F1
#
_entry.id   AF-A0A7J4GLK5-F1
#
_cell.length_a   1.000
_cell.length_b   1.000
_cell.length_c   1.000
_cell.angle_alpha   90.00
_cell.angle_beta   90.00
_cell.angle_gamma   90.00
#
_symmetry.space_group_name_H-M   'P 1'
#
loop_
_entity.id
_entity.type
_entity.pdbx_description
1 polymer ?
#
loop_
_entity_poly.entity_id
_entity_poly.type
_entity_poly.pdbx_seq_one_letter_code
_entity_poly.pdbx_strand_id
1 'polypeptide(L)'
;MDSWLVESDDEMGDMSMGLTSMTIDCDELNETSKEGCATFGYLLLQEDMETAEELDKIPTRNSGSIDDFCSNTETFATAFIEGFGGTIDDDDKEKFQTCYDTASAGSTGGYILWGATIAALAGVVLIAFNIFGIGALPVDTQKFGFIAGVAAGALAGIAVLIWYLMLPSEGDMSAGMNVWLTITGAVSGIAAGVLTKLKGNPSA
;
A
#
# COMPACT_ATOMS: atom_id res chain seq x y z
N MET A 1 2.40 -10.94 -3.07
CA MET A 1 3.19 -10.20 -2.08
C MET A 1 3.03 -8.73 -2.39
N ASP A 2 2.00 -8.12 -1.82
CA ASP A 2 1.80 -6.68 -1.89
C ASP A 2 2.36 -6.07 -0.61
N SER A 3 3.69 -6.00 -0.49
CA SER A 3 4.33 -5.55 0.75
C SER A 3 4.93 -4.15 0.60
N TRP A 4 4.27 -3.20 1.26
CA TRP A 4 4.73 -1.83 1.49
C TRP A 4 5.42 -1.71 2.84
N LEU A 5 4.86 -2.35 3.87
CA LEU A 5 5.51 -2.58 5.15
C LEU A 5 5.57 -4.08 5.40
N VAL A 6 6.69 -4.52 5.96
CA VAL A 6 6.90 -5.91 6.36
C VAL A 6 7.36 -5.90 7.81
N GLU A 7 6.72 -6.74 8.60
CA GLU A 7 7.14 -7.07 9.95
C GLU A 7 7.50 -8.55 9.96
N SER A 8 8.78 -8.82 10.18
CA SER A 8 9.25 -10.19 10.37
C SER A 8 9.28 -10.47 11.87
N ASP A 9 8.16 -10.94 12.41
CA ASP A 9 8.09 -11.43 13.79
C ASP A 9 7.85 -12.94 13.80
N ASP A 10 8.80 -13.68 14.37
CA ASP A 10 8.85 -15.14 14.31
C ASP A 10 7.76 -15.80 15.20
N GLU A 11 7.10 -15.02 16.07
CA GLU A 11 6.17 -15.54 17.09
C GLU A 11 4.68 -15.39 16.74
N MET A 12 4.29 -14.45 15.87
CA MET A 12 2.86 -14.17 15.55
C MET A 12 2.46 -14.42 14.08
N GLY A 13 3.39 -14.89 13.24
CA GLY A 13 3.15 -15.14 11.81
C GLY A 13 3.66 -13.98 10.93
N ASP A 14 3.77 -14.22 9.63
CA ASP A 14 4.27 -13.20 8.69
C ASP A 14 3.18 -12.18 8.40
N MET A 15 3.43 -10.92 8.77
CA MET A 15 2.52 -9.80 8.56
C MET A 15 3.07 -8.90 7.45
N SER A 16 2.31 -8.84 6.35
CA SER A 16 2.61 -7.97 5.22
C SER A 16 1.50 -6.95 5.05
N MET A 17 1.84 -5.67 5.14
CA MET A 17 0.90 -4.58 4.86
C MET A 17 1.17 -3.97 3.49
N GLY A 18 0.12 -3.85 2.69
CA GLY A 18 0.06 -3.01 1.50
C GLY A 18 -0.21 -1.54 1.85
N LEU A 19 -0.63 -0.74 0.87
CA LEU A 19 -1.04 0.66 1.11
C LEU A 19 -2.39 0.74 1.82
N THR A 20 -3.33 -0.14 1.53
CA THR A 20 -4.70 -0.09 2.10
C THR A 20 -5.20 -1.46 2.55
N SER A 21 -4.36 -2.48 2.41
CA SER A 21 -4.69 -3.85 2.75
C SER A 21 -3.61 -4.46 3.62
N MET A 22 -3.97 -5.45 4.41
CA MET A 22 -3.06 -6.25 5.21
C MET A 22 -3.25 -7.73 4.88
N THR A 23 -2.18 -8.50 5.02
CA THR A 23 -2.21 -9.96 4.94
C THR A 23 -1.47 -10.52 6.14
N ILE A 24 -2.11 -11.47 6.82
CA ILE A 24 -1.54 -12.26 7.90
C ILE A 24 -1.39 -13.70 7.39
N ASP A 25 -0.18 -14.21 7.42
CA ASP A 25 0.16 -15.58 7.01
C ASP A 25 0.62 -16.42 8.21
N CYS A 26 -0.19 -17.40 8.57
CA CYS A 26 0.04 -18.28 9.72
C CYS A 26 0.64 -19.63 9.33
N ASP A 27 1.01 -19.84 8.05
CA ASP A 27 1.42 -21.17 7.56
C ASP A 27 2.74 -21.66 8.16
N GLU A 28 3.63 -20.76 8.58
CA GLU A 28 4.93 -21.11 9.15
C GLU A 28 4.89 -21.38 10.67
N LEU A 29 3.72 -21.23 11.30
CA LEU A 29 3.54 -21.45 12.74
C LEU A 29 3.30 -22.93 13.08
N ASN A 30 3.59 -23.30 14.34
CA ASN A 30 3.18 -24.58 14.93
C ASN A 30 1.65 -24.72 14.90
N GLU A 31 1.12 -25.93 14.69
CA GLU A 31 -0.32 -26.27 14.67
C GLU A 31 -1.17 -25.55 15.74
N THR A 32 -0.71 -25.50 17.00
CA THR A 32 -1.46 -24.80 18.07
C THR A 32 -1.48 -23.29 17.90
N SER A 33 -0.36 -22.69 17.48
CA SER A 33 -0.26 -21.25 17.23
C SER A 33 -0.94 -20.85 15.92
N LYS A 34 -0.97 -21.78 14.95
CA LYS A 34 -1.57 -21.62 13.64
C LYS A 34 -3.08 -21.45 13.71
N GLU A 35 -3.77 -22.29 14.51
CA GLU A 35 -5.22 -22.14 14.73
C GLU A 35 -5.57 -20.80 15.39
N GLY A 36 -4.78 -20.39 16.39
CA GLY A 36 -4.94 -19.09 17.06
C GLY A 36 -4.73 -17.92 16.08
N CYS A 37 -3.60 -17.90 15.38
CA CYS A 37 -3.27 -16.89 14.38
C CYS A 37 -4.32 -16.81 13.26
N ALA A 38 -4.78 -17.94 12.72
CA ALA A 38 -5.78 -17.97 11.66
C ALA A 38 -7.11 -17.38 12.15
N THR A 39 -7.53 -17.74 13.36
CA THR A 39 -8.77 -17.23 13.97
C THR A 39 -8.70 -15.73 14.24
N PHE A 40 -7.61 -15.26 14.86
CA PHE A 40 -7.40 -13.84 15.13
C PHE A 40 -7.27 -13.03 13.83
N GLY A 41 -6.48 -13.52 12.89
CA GLY A 41 -6.31 -12.87 11.59
C GLY A 41 -7.63 -12.78 10.81
N TYR A 42 -8.46 -13.83 10.85
CA TYR A 42 -9.79 -13.81 10.26
C TYR A 42 -10.68 -12.78 10.95
N LEU A 43 -10.83 -12.84 12.28
CA LEU A 43 -11.70 -11.91 13.02
C LEU A 43 -11.31 -10.45 12.83
N LEU A 44 -10.01 -10.14 12.85
CA LEU A 44 -9.55 -8.75 12.74
C LEU A 44 -9.61 -8.22 11.30
N LEU A 45 -9.47 -9.07 10.28
CA LEU A 45 -9.45 -8.63 8.87
C LEU A 45 -10.82 -8.70 8.18
N GLN A 46 -11.85 -9.22 8.84
CA GLN A 46 -13.21 -9.29 8.30
C GLN A 46 -13.94 -7.94 8.38
N GLU A 47 -14.75 -7.61 7.37
CA GLU A 47 -15.64 -6.45 7.42
C GLU A 47 -16.72 -6.57 8.51
N ASP A 48 -17.04 -7.81 8.93
CA ASP A 48 -18.05 -8.09 9.96
C ASP A 48 -17.62 -9.22 10.90
N MET A 49 -17.30 -8.85 12.15
CA MET A 49 -16.91 -9.79 13.21
C MET A 49 -18.06 -10.73 13.67
N GLU A 50 -19.30 -10.52 13.22
CA GLU A 50 -20.45 -11.34 13.62
C GLU A 50 -20.62 -12.63 12.80
N THR A 51 -19.87 -12.80 11.71
CA THR A 51 -19.97 -14.01 10.87
C THR A 51 -19.16 -15.17 11.45
N ALA A 52 -19.83 -15.98 12.27
CA ALA A 52 -19.27 -17.23 12.79
C ALA A 52 -19.15 -18.29 11.68
N GLU A 53 -18.00 -18.32 10.99
CA GLU A 53 -17.60 -19.52 10.24
C GLU A 53 -17.09 -20.61 11.21
N GLU A 54 -17.30 -21.87 10.84
CA GLU A 54 -16.74 -23.01 11.57
C GLU A 54 -15.20 -22.90 11.59
N LEU A 55 -14.59 -23.03 12.77
CA LEU A 55 -13.14 -22.90 13.00
C LEU A 55 -12.29 -23.73 12.02
N ASP A 56 -12.81 -24.88 11.61
CA ASP A 56 -12.22 -25.85 10.69
C ASP A 56 -12.26 -25.43 9.21
N LYS A 57 -12.88 -24.28 8.88
CA LYS A 57 -12.85 -23.66 7.54
C LYS A 57 -12.05 -22.36 7.47
N ILE A 58 -11.53 -21.87 8.60
CA ILE A 58 -10.81 -20.60 8.63
C ILE A 58 -9.50 -20.75 7.84
N PRO A 59 -9.29 -19.96 6.78
CA PRO A 59 -8.06 -20.03 6.02
C PRO A 59 -6.88 -19.58 6.88
N THR A 60 -5.73 -20.21 6.67
CA THR A 60 -4.48 -19.93 7.41
C THR A 60 -3.78 -18.66 6.93
N ARG A 61 -4.24 -18.12 5.81
CA ARG A 61 -3.81 -16.86 5.23
C ARG A 61 -5.03 -15.99 5.04
N ASN A 62 -5.08 -14.88 5.77
CA ASN A 62 -6.20 -13.94 5.75
C ASN A 62 -5.74 -12.59 5.21
N SER A 63 -6.60 -11.92 4.45
CA SER A 63 -6.33 -10.58 3.93
C SER A 63 -7.58 -9.71 4.02
N GLY A 64 -7.40 -8.45 4.43
CA GLY A 64 -8.49 -7.49 4.60
C GLY A 64 -7.98 -6.06 4.46
N SER A 65 -8.86 -5.08 4.68
CA SER A 65 -8.45 -3.67 4.71
C SER A 65 -7.75 -3.33 6.03
N ILE A 66 -6.84 -2.36 6.00
CA ILE A 66 -6.19 -1.88 7.24
C ILE A 66 -7.22 -1.14 8.12
N ASP A 67 -8.19 -0.46 7.51
CA ASP A 67 -9.26 0.24 8.25
C ASP A 67 -10.11 -0.74 9.08
N ASP A 68 -10.52 -1.87 8.49
CA ASP A 68 -11.26 -2.92 9.20
C ASP A 68 -10.39 -3.51 10.32
N PHE A 69 -9.11 -3.76 10.03
CA PHE A 69 -8.16 -4.22 11.05
C PHE A 69 -8.06 -3.26 12.25
N CYS A 70 -7.90 -1.96 12.01
CA CYS A 70 -7.81 -0.97 13.08
C CYS A 70 -9.11 -0.90 13.88
N SER A 71 -10.26 -0.85 13.19
CA SER A 71 -11.58 -0.77 13.84
C SER A 71 -11.92 -2.01 14.65
N ASN A 72 -11.62 -3.19 14.12
CA ASN A 72 -11.85 -4.45 14.80
C ASN A 72 -10.92 -4.63 16.00
N THR A 73 -9.65 -4.21 15.87
CA THR A 73 -8.68 -4.25 16.97
C THR A 73 -9.10 -3.33 18.11
N GLU A 74 -9.53 -2.10 17.81
CA GLU A 74 -10.06 -1.15 18.80
C GLU A 74 -11.29 -1.71 19.51
N THR A 75 -12.24 -2.25 18.74
CA THR A 75 -13.47 -2.84 19.27
C THR A 75 -13.18 -4.04 20.17
N PHE A 76 -12.30 -4.94 19.73
CA PHE A 76 -11.91 -6.13 20.50
C PHE A 76 -11.17 -5.76 21.79
N ALA A 77 -10.19 -4.87 21.71
CA ALA A 77 -9.40 -4.43 22.86
C ALA A 77 -10.26 -3.70 23.89
N THR A 78 -11.17 -2.83 23.43
CA THR A 78 -12.13 -2.14 24.30
C THR A 78 -13.05 -3.11 25.02
N ALA A 79 -13.66 -4.05 24.29
CA ALA A 79 -14.52 -5.07 24.88
C ALA A 79 -13.77 -5.94 25.90
N PHE A 80 -12.51 -6.28 25.61
CA PHE A 80 -11.67 -7.06 26.52
C PHE A 80 -11.37 -6.27 27.81
N ILE A 81 -10.89 -5.03 27.71
CA ILE A 81 -10.52 -4.20 28.86
C ILE A 81 -11.73 -3.91 29.75
N GLU A 82 -12.87 -3.52 29.16
CA GLU A 82 -14.10 -3.27 29.90
C GLU A 82 -14.67 -4.54 30.54
N GLY A 83 -14.55 -5.69 29.87
CA GLY A 83 -14.96 -6.99 30.39
C GLY A 83 -14.21 -7.40 31.67
N PHE A 84 -12.98 -6.91 31.85
CA PHE A 84 -12.17 -7.10 33.06
C PHE A 84 -12.23 -5.92 34.04
N GLY A 85 -13.14 -4.96 33.83
CA GLY A 85 -13.35 -3.81 34.71
C GLY A 85 -12.30 -2.71 34.59
N GLY A 86 -11.51 -2.72 33.51
CA GLY A 86 -10.62 -1.63 33.14
C GLY A 86 -11.34 -0.54 32.34
N THR A 87 -10.61 0.51 31.99
CA THR A 87 -11.07 1.60 31.11
C THR A 87 -9.95 1.96 30.15
N ILE A 88 -10.30 2.26 28.90
CA ILE A 88 -9.36 2.77 27.89
C ILE A 88 -8.73 4.08 28.39
N ASP A 89 -7.41 4.10 28.52
CA ASP A 89 -6.65 5.29 28.87
C ASP A 89 -6.21 6.07 27.62
N ASP A 90 -5.39 7.10 27.80
CA ASP A 90 -4.93 7.91 26.68
C ASP A 90 -3.81 7.23 25.87
N ASP A 91 -3.03 6.33 26.49
CA ASP A 91 -1.98 5.56 25.82
C ASP A 91 -2.61 4.52 24.87
N ASP A 92 -3.72 3.89 25.29
CA ASP A 92 -4.49 2.97 24.46
C ASP A 92 -5.08 3.67 23.23
N LYS A 93 -5.64 4.88 23.42
CA LYS A 93 -6.17 5.69 22.30
C LYS A 93 -5.07 6.10 21.32
N GLU A 94 -3.88 6.44 21.81
CA GLU A 94 -2.74 6.79 20.96
C GLU A 94 -2.32 5.61 20.07
N LYS A 95 -2.36 4.38 20.60
CA LYS A 95 -2.08 3.16 19.81
C LYS A 95 -3.15 2.92 18.74
N PHE A 96 -4.43 3.08 19.06
CA PHE A 96 -5.49 2.97 18.04
C PHE A 96 -5.33 4.06 16.97
N GLN A 97 -5.05 5.29 17.38
CA GLN A 97 -4.82 6.40 16.46
C GLN A 97 -3.62 6.13 15.53
N THR A 98 -2.55 5.54 16.06
CA THR A 98 -1.36 5.15 15.28
C THR A 98 -1.71 4.17 14.15
N CYS A 99 -2.65 3.24 14.39
CA CYS A 99 -3.17 2.35 13.36
C CYS A 99 -3.90 3.12 12.26
N TYR A 100 -4.83 4.01 12.63
CA TYR A 100 -5.58 4.83 11.67
C TYR A 100 -4.69 5.81 10.89
N ASP A 101 -3.67 6.37 11.52
CA ASP A 101 -2.70 7.24 10.88
C ASP A 101 -1.90 6.47 9.82
N THR A 102 -1.54 5.21 10.11
CA THR A 102 -0.90 4.30 9.14
C THR A 102 -1.82 4.00 7.96
N ALA A 103 -3.09 3.68 8.21
CA ALA A 103 -4.10 3.47 7.15
C ALA A 103 -4.31 4.73 6.28
N SER A 104 -4.37 5.90 6.93
CA SER A 104 -4.52 7.21 6.30
C SER A 104 -3.31 7.58 5.43
N ALA A 105 -2.09 7.33 5.91
CA ALA A 105 -0.86 7.50 5.14
C ALA A 105 -0.89 6.64 3.88
N GLY A 106 -1.27 5.37 4.05
CA GLY A 106 -1.38 4.39 2.98
C GLY A 106 -2.42 4.76 1.91
N SER A 107 -3.62 5.16 2.31
CA SER A 107 -4.65 5.63 1.39
C SER A 107 -4.22 6.90 0.63
N THR A 108 -3.62 7.87 1.33
CA THR A 108 -3.11 9.11 0.73
C THR A 108 -2.01 8.81 -0.31
N GLY A 109 -1.03 7.97 0.04
CA GLY A 109 0.00 7.52 -0.89
C GLY A 109 -0.60 6.80 -2.10
N GLY A 110 -1.60 5.95 -1.87
CA GLY A 110 -2.35 5.25 -2.91
C GLY A 110 -3.03 6.18 -3.91
N TYR A 111 -3.71 7.23 -3.45
CA TYR A 111 -4.37 8.21 -4.34
C TYR A 111 -3.36 8.93 -5.24
N ILE A 112 -2.20 9.32 -4.70
CA ILE A 112 -1.16 9.99 -5.48
C ILE A 112 -0.55 9.04 -6.52
N LEU A 113 -0.35 7.76 -6.17
CA LEU A 113 0.13 6.74 -7.10
C LEU A 113 -0.86 6.45 -8.22
N TRP A 114 -2.16 6.43 -7.93
CA TRP A 114 -3.18 6.35 -8.96
C TRP A 114 -3.12 7.55 -9.91
N GLY A 115 -2.92 8.75 -9.38
CA GLY A 115 -2.66 9.95 -10.19
C GLY A 115 -1.44 9.80 -11.09
N ALA A 116 -0.32 9.29 -10.56
CA ALA A 116 0.89 9.00 -11.32
C ALA A 116 0.64 7.95 -12.43
N THR A 117 -0.15 6.92 -12.13
CA THR A 117 -0.50 5.84 -13.06
C THR A 117 -1.33 6.36 -14.23
N ILE A 118 -2.34 7.19 -13.97
CA ILE A 118 -3.16 7.81 -15.03
C ILE A 118 -2.29 8.71 -15.91
N ALA A 119 -1.39 9.50 -15.32
CA ALA A 119 -0.46 10.34 -16.07
C ALA A 119 0.49 9.50 -16.95
N ALA A 120 1.00 8.39 -16.42
CA ALA A 120 1.84 7.46 -17.18
C ALA A 120 1.06 6.81 -18.35
N LEU A 121 -0.16 6.33 -18.10
CA LEU A 121 -1.03 5.75 -19.12
C LEU A 121 -1.36 6.75 -20.23
N ALA A 122 -1.68 7.99 -19.87
CA ALA A 122 -1.87 9.06 -20.85
C ALA A 122 -0.60 9.26 -21.70
N GLY A 123 0.58 9.26 -21.08
CA GLY A 123 1.86 9.30 -21.79
C GLY A 123 2.03 8.16 -22.80
N VAL A 124 1.71 6.93 -22.42
CA VAL A 124 1.78 5.75 -23.30
C VAL A 124 0.82 5.88 -24.48
N VAL A 125 -0.42 6.33 -24.26
CA VAL A 125 -1.40 6.55 -25.34
C VAL A 125 -0.90 7.59 -26.34
N LEU A 126 -0.31 8.69 -25.85
CA LEU A 126 0.26 9.73 -26.71
C LEU A 126 1.43 9.21 -27.56
N ILE A 127 2.29 8.37 -26.97
CA ILE A 127 3.37 7.71 -27.70
C ILE A 127 2.80 6.76 -28.77
N ALA A 128 1.76 5.99 -28.44
CA ALA A 128 1.12 5.08 -29.39
C ALA A 128 0.51 5.83 -30.58
N PHE A 129 -0.19 6.95 -30.35
CA PHE A 129 -0.73 7.79 -31.43
C PHE A 129 0.35 8.31 -32.37
N ASN A 130 1.53 8.65 -31.85
CA ASN A 130 2.68 9.02 -32.66
C ASN A 130 3.17 7.85 -33.55
N ILE A 131 3.29 6.64 -32.98
CA ILE A 131 3.73 5.44 -33.72
C ILE A 131 2.77 5.09 -34.86
N PHE A 132 1.45 5.23 -34.64
CA PHE A 132 0.43 4.89 -35.62
C PHE A 132 0.09 6.05 -36.59
N GLY A 133 0.79 7.19 -36.51
CA GLY A 133 0.58 8.32 -37.41
C GLY A 133 -0.82 8.94 -37.31
N ILE A 134 -1.48 8.80 -36.15
CA ILE A 134 -2.81 9.36 -35.92
C ILE A 134 -2.64 10.86 -35.71
N GLY A 135 -3.01 11.66 -36.71
CA GLY A 135 -2.87 13.13 -36.76
C GLY A 135 -3.76 13.91 -35.79
N ALA A 136 -4.11 13.34 -34.63
CA ALA A 136 -4.91 13.98 -33.59
C ALA A 136 -4.08 14.89 -32.65
N LEU A 137 -2.75 14.94 -32.80
CA LEU A 137 -1.85 15.68 -31.91
C LEU A 137 -1.01 16.73 -32.66
N PRO A 138 -0.94 17.98 -32.15
CA PRO A 138 -0.03 19.00 -32.70
C PRO A 138 1.43 18.66 -32.38
N VAL A 139 2.13 18.08 -33.38
CA VAL A 139 3.56 18.13 -33.79
C VAL A 139 4.72 18.13 -32.76
N ASP A 140 4.53 18.44 -31.47
CA ASP A 140 5.59 18.54 -30.45
C ASP A 140 5.63 17.32 -29.50
N THR A 141 5.52 16.11 -30.05
CA THR A 141 5.49 14.83 -29.28
C THR A 141 6.72 14.65 -28.36
N GLN A 142 7.85 15.26 -28.71
CA GLN A 142 9.07 15.27 -27.89
C GLN A 142 8.90 16.03 -26.56
N LYS A 143 8.13 17.13 -26.54
CA LYS A 143 7.83 17.89 -25.32
C LYS A 143 6.84 17.14 -24.43
N PHE A 144 5.86 16.46 -25.03
CA PHE A 144 4.89 15.65 -24.31
C PHE A 144 5.52 14.42 -23.66
N GLY A 145 6.41 13.70 -24.35
CA GLY A 145 7.13 12.55 -23.79
C GLY A 145 8.04 12.93 -22.62
N PHE A 146 8.72 14.09 -22.69
CA PHE A 146 9.50 14.62 -21.57
C PHE A 146 8.61 14.95 -20.36
N ILE A 147 7.53 15.70 -20.58
CA ILE A 147 6.63 16.12 -19.49
C ILE A 147 5.95 14.91 -18.86
N ALA A 148 5.43 13.97 -19.67
CA ALA A 148 4.74 12.79 -19.15
C ALA A 148 5.67 11.89 -18.34
N GLY A 149 6.89 11.61 -18.84
CA GLY A 149 7.86 10.76 -18.14
C GLY A 149 8.38 11.37 -16.84
N VAL A 150 8.77 12.66 -16.88
CA VAL A 150 9.27 13.36 -15.69
C VAL A 150 8.15 13.60 -14.68
N ALA A 151 6.94 13.99 -15.11
CA ALA A 151 5.83 14.23 -14.20
C ALA A 151 5.34 12.94 -13.55
N ALA A 152 5.17 11.84 -14.31
CA ALA A 152 4.75 10.56 -13.74
C ALA A 152 5.80 10.01 -12.77
N GLY A 153 7.08 10.06 -13.13
CA GLY A 153 8.16 9.61 -12.25
C GLY A 153 8.30 10.48 -10.99
N ALA A 154 8.19 11.81 -11.12
CA ALA A 154 8.21 12.71 -9.98
C ALA A 154 7.00 12.49 -9.05
N LEU A 155 5.80 12.31 -9.61
CA LEU A 155 4.59 12.02 -8.83
C LEU A 155 4.71 10.70 -8.07
N ALA A 156 5.25 9.64 -8.70
CA ALA A 156 5.50 8.37 -8.03
C ALA A 156 6.51 8.51 -6.87
N GLY A 157 7.59 9.28 -7.06
CA GLY A 157 8.55 9.57 -5.99
C GLY A 157 7.96 10.42 -4.86
N ILE A 158 7.15 11.42 -5.20
CA ILE A 158 6.43 12.26 -4.23
C ILE A 158 5.43 11.42 -3.43
N ALA A 159 4.75 10.46 -4.06
CA ALA A 159 3.82 9.58 -3.36
C ALA A 159 4.51 8.77 -2.25
N VAL A 160 5.67 8.17 -2.55
CA VAL A 160 6.47 7.43 -1.56
C VAL A 160 6.95 8.36 -0.45
N LEU A 161 7.37 9.58 -0.80
CA LEU A 161 7.86 10.55 0.19
C LEU A 161 6.74 11.04 1.11
N ILE A 162 5.57 11.36 0.57
CA ILE A 162 4.41 11.78 1.38
C ILE A 162 3.93 10.64 2.26
N TRP A 163 3.81 9.43 1.70
CA TRP A 163 3.47 8.24 2.48
C TRP A 163 4.43 8.04 3.65
N TYR A 164 5.75 8.09 3.40
CA TYR A 164 6.76 7.92 4.43
C TYR A 164 6.71 9.01 5.52
N LEU A 165 6.43 10.27 5.15
CA LEU A 165 6.32 11.37 6.11
C LEU A 165 5.04 11.32 6.95
N MET A 166 4.02 10.62 6.49
CA MET A 166 2.77 10.43 7.21
C MET A 166 2.78 9.19 8.10
N LEU A 167 3.77 8.30 7.96
CA LEU A 167 3.89 7.15 8.84
C LEU A 167 4.20 7.60 10.27
N PRO A 168 3.59 6.95 11.28
CA PRO A 168 3.94 7.19 12.66
C PRO A 168 5.38 6.72 12.96
N SER A 169 6.05 7.39 13.91
CA SER A 169 7.45 7.13 14.24
C SER A 169 7.69 5.88 15.11
N GLU A 170 6.62 5.22 15.55
CA GLU A 170 6.67 4.20 16.62
C GLU A 170 6.53 2.74 16.14
N GLY A 171 6.72 2.48 14.84
CA GLY A 171 6.65 1.11 14.28
C GLY A 171 8.02 0.48 13.99
N ASP A 172 8.22 -0.77 14.40
CA ASP A 172 9.39 -1.61 14.04
C ASP A 172 9.30 -2.22 12.62
N MET A 173 8.41 -1.69 11.78
CA MET A 173 8.17 -2.20 10.43
C MET A 173 9.19 -1.69 9.42
N SER A 174 9.62 -2.57 8.51
CA SER A 174 10.57 -2.22 7.45
C SER A 174 9.88 -1.95 6.11
N ALA A 175 10.52 -1.15 5.25
CA ALA A 175 10.04 -0.88 3.91
C ALA A 175 10.06 -2.15 3.05
N GLY A 176 8.87 -2.57 2.61
CA GLY A 176 8.67 -3.73 1.76
C GLY A 176 9.12 -3.56 0.32
N MET A 177 9.01 -4.62 -0.47
CA MET A 177 9.51 -4.66 -1.85
C MET A 177 8.83 -3.63 -2.76
N ASN A 178 7.55 -3.31 -2.53
CA ASN A 178 6.80 -2.38 -3.37
C ASN A 178 7.30 -0.94 -3.25
N VAL A 179 7.86 -0.55 -2.10
CA VAL A 179 8.49 0.76 -1.93
C VAL A 179 9.68 0.89 -2.88
N TRP A 180 10.55 -0.11 -2.89
CA TRP A 180 11.74 -0.14 -3.75
C TRP A 180 11.39 -0.21 -5.24
N LEU A 181 10.37 -1.00 -5.61
CA LEU A 181 9.86 -1.05 -6.98
C LEU A 181 9.30 0.30 -7.43
N THR A 182 8.59 1.01 -6.54
CA THR A 182 8.06 2.34 -6.86
C THR A 182 9.18 3.37 -7.03
N ILE A 183 10.20 3.35 -6.18
CA ILE A 183 11.38 4.24 -6.30
C ILE A 183 12.13 3.96 -7.61
N THR A 184 12.40 2.70 -7.94
CA THR A 184 13.08 2.34 -9.19
C THR A 184 12.25 2.73 -10.42
N GLY A 185 10.93 2.55 -10.37
CA GLY A 185 10.01 3.03 -11.40
C GLY A 185 10.03 4.56 -11.55
N ALA A 186 10.03 5.30 -10.44
CA ALA A 186 10.11 6.75 -10.43
C ALA A 186 11.41 7.26 -11.09
N VAL A 187 12.56 6.72 -10.69
CA VAL A 187 13.87 7.05 -11.27
C VAL A 187 13.92 6.71 -12.76
N SER A 188 13.40 5.53 -13.13
CA SER A 188 13.35 5.09 -14.53
C SER A 188 12.48 5.99 -15.39
N GLY A 189 11.31 6.42 -14.89
CA GLY A 189 10.41 7.35 -15.58
C GLY A 189 11.05 8.72 -15.80
N ILE A 190 11.72 9.27 -14.79
CA ILE A 190 12.46 10.52 -14.90
C ILE A 190 13.60 10.38 -15.93
N ALA A 191 14.39 9.32 -15.83
CA ALA A 191 15.48 9.07 -16.77
C ALA A 191 14.98 8.93 -18.21
N ALA A 192 13.89 8.19 -18.44
CA ALA A 192 13.26 8.04 -19.75
C ALA A 192 12.74 9.37 -20.29
N GLY A 193 12.12 10.21 -19.45
CA GLY A 193 11.69 11.55 -19.82
C GLY A 193 12.87 12.42 -20.27
N VAL A 194 13.94 12.47 -19.48
CA VAL A 194 15.17 13.22 -19.82
C VAL A 194 15.81 12.70 -21.11
N LEU A 195 15.90 11.38 -21.29
CA LEU A 195 16.41 10.77 -22.52
C LEU A 195 15.56 11.11 -23.74
N THR A 196 14.23 11.17 -23.61
CA THR A 196 13.33 11.59 -24.68
C THR A 196 13.60 13.03 -25.11
N LYS A 197 13.92 13.91 -24.16
CA LYS A 197 14.31 15.30 -24.46
C LYS A 197 15.68 15.38 -25.14
N LEU A 198 16.67 14.60 -24.69
CA LEU A 198 18.06 14.67 -25.16
C LEU A 198 18.32 13.91 -26.47
N LYS A 199 17.67 12.78 -26.69
CA LYS A 199 17.88 11.86 -27.83
C LYS A 199 16.65 11.66 -28.72
N GLY A 200 15.51 12.29 -28.43
CA GLY A 200 14.39 12.35 -29.35
C GLY A 200 14.84 13.08 -30.63
N ASN A 201 15.12 12.33 -31.69
CA ASN A 201 15.68 12.87 -32.92
C ASN A 201 14.63 13.70 -33.67
N PRO A 202 14.99 14.90 -34.19
CA PRO A 202 14.12 15.73 -35.03
C PRO A 202 14.13 15.21 -36.46
N SER A 203 13.36 14.17 -36.76
CA SER A 203 13.07 13.79 -38.16
C SER A 203 11.97 12.73 -38.23
N ALA A 204 10.73 13.19 -38.26
CA ALA A 204 9.64 12.62 -39.05
C ALA A 204 8.76 13.79 -39.52
#